data_AF-A0A2N2SUW3-F1
#
_entry.id   AF-A0A2N2SUW3-F1
#
_cell.length_a   1.000
_cell.length_b   1.000
_cell.length_c   1.000
_cell.angle_alpha   90.00
_cell.angle_beta   90.00
_cell.angle_gamma   90.00
#
_symmetry.space_group_name_H-M   'P 1'
#
loop_
_entity.id
_entity.type
_entity.pdbx_description
1 polymer ?
#
loop_
_entity_poly.entity_id
_entity_poly.type
_entity_poly.pdbx_seq_one_letter_code
_entity_poly.pdbx_strand_id
1 'polypeptide(L)'
;MSVPATCWAQNIAGKVVGVADGDTITVLDSDRVQHKIRLAGIDAPEKKQPFGQRSKQFLSDLVFGKLVEVETEKRDQYRREIGKVYVDGRDANLVMVAAGLAWHYKEYASEQSASDRLLYASAEDDAR
;
A
#
# COMPACT_ATOMS: atom_id res chain seq x y z
N MET A 1 -21.54 11.23 -27.96
CA MET A 1 -21.95 10.43 -26.79
C MET A 1 -20.68 10.10 -26.03
N SER A 2 -20.49 10.68 -24.83
CA SER A 2 -19.31 10.43 -24.01
C SER A 2 -19.50 9.07 -23.33
N VAL A 3 -18.60 8.12 -23.60
CA VAL A 3 -18.60 6.82 -22.93
C VAL A 3 -17.99 7.06 -21.54
N PRO A 4 -18.66 6.68 -20.45
CA PRO A 4 -18.03 6.76 -19.13
C PRO A 4 -16.81 5.84 -19.14
N ALA A 5 -15.65 6.36 -18.73
CA ALA A 5 -14.48 5.53 -18.49
C ALA A 5 -14.77 4.67 -17.26
N THR A 6 -15.06 3.39 -17.49
CA THR A 6 -15.04 2.40 -16.41
C THR A 6 -13.59 2.33 -15.91
N CYS A 7 -13.32 2.86 -14.73
CA CYS A 7 -12.07 2.56 -14.03
C CYS A 7 -12.19 1.11 -13.55
N TRP A 8 -11.40 0.20 -14.12
CA TRP A 8 -11.37 -1.18 -13.64
C TRP A 8 -10.40 -1.20 -12.46
N ALA A 9 -10.93 -1.43 -11.25
CA ALA A 9 -10.09 -1.90 -10.17
C ALA A 9 -9.52 -3.26 -10.59
N GLN A 10 -8.21 -3.34 -10.75
CA GLN A 10 -7.50 -4.58 -10.97
C GLN A 10 -7.13 -5.18 -9.61
N ASN A 11 -7.47 -6.45 -9.43
CA ASN A 11 -7.06 -7.20 -8.25
C ASN A 11 -5.88 -8.10 -8.61
N ILE A 12 -4.73 -7.84 -7.98
CA ILE A 12 -3.54 -8.69 -8.07
C ILE A 12 -3.51 -9.56 -6.82
N ALA A 13 -3.48 -10.88 -7.00
CA ALA A 13 -3.33 -11.82 -5.89
C ALA A 13 -2.01 -12.57 -6.04
N GLY A 14 -1.26 -12.70 -4.95
CA GLY A 14 0.02 -13.39 -5.00
C GLY A 14 0.78 -13.40 -3.70
N LYS A 15 1.98 -14.00 -3.72
CA LYS A 15 2.86 -14.08 -2.56
C LYS A 15 3.78 -12.88 -2.51
N VAL A 16 3.94 -12.26 -1.34
CA VAL A 16 4.97 -11.22 -1.16
C VAL A 16 6.34 -11.87 -1.14
N VAL A 17 7.18 -11.51 -2.10
CA VAL A 17 8.54 -12.03 -2.28
C VAL A 17 9.62 -10.98 -2.00
N GLY A 18 9.24 -9.72 -1.76
CA GLY A 18 10.18 -8.66 -1.42
C GLY A 18 9.51 -7.48 -0.75
N VAL A 19 10.27 -6.80 0.11
CA VAL A 19 9.90 -5.52 0.74
C VAL A 19 11.08 -4.56 0.58
N ALA A 20 10.86 -3.46 -0.13
CA ALA A 20 11.91 -2.50 -0.45
C ALA A 20 12.18 -1.56 0.74
N ASP A 21 11.10 -0.97 1.25
CA ASP A 21 11.02 0.07 2.30
C ASP A 21 9.68 -0.06 3.06
N GLY A 22 9.21 0.99 3.73
CA GLY A 22 7.99 0.99 4.55
C GLY A 22 6.68 1.10 3.77
N ASP A 23 6.70 1.26 2.45
CA ASP A 23 5.48 1.38 1.64
C ASP A 23 5.58 0.73 0.25
N THR A 24 6.67 0.01 -0.04
CA THR A 24 6.88 -0.65 -1.33
C THR A 24 7.18 -2.15 -1.17
N ILE A 25 6.38 -2.98 -1.85
CA ILE A 25 6.49 -4.45 -1.84
C ILE A 25 6.59 -5.03 -3.26
N THR A 26 7.04 -6.28 -3.36
CA THR A 26 6.99 -7.08 -4.59
C THR A 26 6.10 -8.30 -4.38
N VAL A 27 5.07 -8.44 -5.21
CA VAL A 27 4.13 -9.56 -5.22
C VAL A 27 4.42 -10.46 -6.41
N LEU A 28 4.49 -11.77 -6.20
CA LEU A 28 4.60 -12.79 -7.23
C LEU A 28 3.24 -13.47 -7.41
N ASP A 29 2.62 -13.31 -8.57
CA ASP A 29 1.33 -13.93 -8.88
C ASP A 29 1.44 -15.41 -9.28
N SER A 30 0.29 -16.03 -9.60
CA SER A 30 0.21 -17.42 -10.05
C SER A 30 0.91 -17.71 -11.37
N ASP A 31 1.00 -16.69 -12.25
CA ASP A 31 1.66 -16.76 -13.56
C ASP A 31 3.16 -16.49 -13.46
N ARG A 32 3.68 -16.33 -12.24
CA ARG A 32 5.07 -16.01 -11.90
C ARG A 32 5.52 -14.64 -12.40
N VAL A 33 4.58 -13.72 -12.58
CA VAL A 33 4.86 -12.32 -12.87
C VAL A 33 5.08 -11.57 -11.56
N GLN A 34 6.14 -10.77 -11.51
CA GLN A 34 6.43 -9.90 -10.37
C GLN A 34 5.81 -8.53 -10.58
N HIS A 35 5.01 -8.12 -9.60
CA HIS A 35 4.37 -6.81 -9.52
C HIS A 35 5.00 -6.01 -8.40
N LYS A 36 5.55 -4.84 -8.73
CA LYS A 36 5.99 -3.89 -7.71
C LYS A 36 4.81 -3.02 -7.31
N ILE A 37 4.49 -3.02 -6.02
CA ILE A 37 3.34 -2.34 -5.46
C ILE A 37 3.82 -1.22 -4.53
N ARG A 38 3.35 0.00 -4.74
CA ARG A 38 3.46 1.13 -3.81
C ARG A 38 2.12 1.22 -3.06
N LEU A 39 2.16 1.17 -1.73
CA LEU A 39 0.98 1.20 -0.88
C LEU A 39 0.26 2.54 -1.06
N ALA A 40 -0.98 2.52 -1.54
CA ALA A 40 -1.79 3.71 -1.76
C ALA A 40 -2.10 4.46 -0.46
N GLY A 41 -2.14 5.80 -0.54
CA GLY A 41 -2.61 6.68 0.53
C GLY A 41 -1.67 6.86 1.72
N ILE A 42 -0.48 6.26 1.71
CA ILE A 42 0.50 6.39 2.79
C ILE A 42 1.85 6.86 2.26
N ASP A 43 2.67 7.42 3.13
CA ASP A 43 4.09 7.67 2.85
C ASP A 43 4.93 7.20 4.04
N ALA A 44 5.94 6.39 3.80
CA ALA A 44 6.81 5.87 4.84
C ALA A 44 8.18 6.54 4.82
N PRO A 45 8.90 6.60 5.96
CA PRO A 45 10.26 7.11 5.97
C PRO A 45 11.15 6.28 5.04
N GLU A 46 11.88 6.96 4.18
CA GLU A 46 12.82 6.34 3.27
C GLU A 46 13.90 5.55 4.03
N LYS A 47 14.48 4.53 3.41
CA LYS A 47 15.42 3.61 4.09
C LYS A 47 16.57 4.30 4.85
N LYS A 48 17.02 5.46 4.37
CA LYS A 48 18.12 6.24 4.98
C LYS A 48 17.65 7.29 6.00
N GLN A 49 16.36 7.55 6.08
CA GLN A 49 15.78 8.48 7.04
C GLN A 49 15.67 7.82 8.43
N PRO A 50 15.56 8.62 9.51
CA PRO A 50 15.17 8.11 10.82
C PRO A 50 13.91 7.25 10.71
N PHE A 51 13.88 6.13 11.44
CA PHE A 51 12.79 5.15 11.44
C PHE A 51 12.55 4.36 10.14
N GLY A 52 13.22 4.65 9.02
CA GLY A 52 13.01 3.93 7.76
C GLY A 52 13.27 2.42 7.85
N GLN A 53 14.33 2.02 8.58
CA GLN A 53 14.61 0.61 8.83
C GLN A 53 13.53 -0.06 9.70
N ARG A 54 12.97 0.65 10.68
CA ARG A 54 11.90 0.14 11.56
C ARG A 54 10.60 -0.01 10.79
N SER A 55 10.25 0.99 9.97
CA SER A 55 9.07 0.96 9.10
C SER A 55 9.13 -0.21 8.11
N LYS A 56 10.27 -0.37 7.42
CA LYS A 56 10.52 -1.52 6.56
C LYS A 56 10.37 -2.86 7.29
N GLN A 57 11.00 -2.99 8.47
CA GLN A 57 10.97 -4.24 9.22
C GLN A 57 9.54 -4.60 9.60
N PHE A 58 8.77 -3.63 10.09
CA PHE A 58 7.38 -3.85 10.45
C PHE A 58 6.50 -4.26 9.27
N LEU A 59 6.64 -3.60 8.11
CA LEU A 59 5.94 -4.03 6.90
C LEU A 59 6.37 -5.45 6.50
N SER A 60 7.66 -5.76 6.62
CA SER A 60 8.19 -7.10 6.32
C SER A 60 7.57 -8.16 7.24
N ASP A 61 7.51 -7.92 8.55
CA ASP A 61 6.89 -8.83 9.52
C ASP A 61 5.39 -9.00 9.25
N LEU A 62 4.73 -7.94 8.75
CA LEU A 62 3.32 -7.94 8.43
C LEU A 62 3.00 -8.77 7.19
N VAL A 63 3.76 -8.63 6.09
CA VAL A 63 3.37 -9.17 4.77
C VAL A 63 4.33 -10.17 4.14
N PHE A 64 5.61 -10.19 4.52
CA PHE A 64 6.62 -10.98 3.79
C PHE A 64 6.33 -12.47 3.84
N GLY A 65 6.38 -13.14 2.68
CA GLY A 65 6.11 -14.57 2.56
C GLY A 65 4.64 -14.96 2.68
N LYS A 66 3.72 -14.00 2.84
CA LYS A 66 2.28 -14.24 2.91
C LYS A 66 1.60 -14.03 1.54
N LEU A 67 0.42 -14.60 1.39
CA LEU A 67 -0.48 -14.29 0.29
C LEU A 67 -1.18 -12.96 0.58
N VAL A 68 -1.24 -12.11 -0.43
CA VAL A 68 -1.90 -10.81 -0.37
C VAL A 68 -2.80 -10.62 -1.57
N GLU A 69 -3.82 -9.79 -1.37
CA GLU A 69 -4.67 -9.24 -2.42
C GLU A 69 -4.38 -7.75 -2.53
N VAL A 70 -4.22 -7.25 -3.75
CA VAL A 70 -3.90 -5.85 -4.02
C VAL A 70 -4.99 -5.28 -4.90
N GLU A 71 -5.72 -4.30 -4.37
CA GLU A 71 -6.66 -3.48 -5.15
C GLU A 71 -5.87 -2.31 -5.75
N THR A 72 -5.74 -2.26 -7.08
CA THR A 72 -5.00 -1.19 -7.79
C THR A 72 -5.82 -0.66 -8.97
N GLU A 73 -5.74 0.64 -9.22
CA GLU A 73 -6.42 1.31 -10.34
C GLU A 73 -5.43 1.97 -11.32
N LYS A 74 -4.17 2.15 -10.91
CA LYS A 74 -3.20 2.91 -11.67
C LYS A 74 -1.76 2.50 -11.41
N ARG A 75 -0.89 2.90 -12.33
CA ARG A 75 0.56 2.80 -12.21
C ARG A 75 1.20 4.18 -12.10
N ASP A 76 2.28 4.27 -11.34
CA ASP A 76 3.10 5.48 -11.27
C ASP A 76 4.10 5.58 -12.44
N GLN A 77 4.82 6.70 -12.53
CA GLN A 77 5.85 6.93 -13.56
C GLN A 77 7.01 5.92 -13.51
N TYR A 78 7.21 5.26 -12.36
CA TYR A 78 8.21 4.21 -12.16
C TYR A 78 7.68 2.81 -12.51
N ARG A 79 6.45 2.73 -13.03
CA ARG A 79 5.73 1.50 -13.39
C ARG A 79 5.45 0.60 -12.19
N ARG A 80 5.31 1.17 -10.99
CA ARG A 80 4.74 0.47 -9.83
C ARG A 80 3.22 0.59 -9.87
N GLU A 81 2.53 -0.48 -9.50
CA GLU A 81 1.11 -0.43 -9.18
C GLU A 81 0.92 0.38 -7.90
N ILE A 82 -0.04 1.31 -7.89
CA ILE A 82 -0.42 2.02 -6.67
C ILE A 82 -1.70 1.38 -6.15
N GLY A 83 -1.62 0.71 -5.00
CA GLY A 83 -2.74 -0.09 -4.53
C GLY A 83 -2.84 -0.29 -3.02
N LYS A 84 -4.02 -0.71 -2.60
CA LYS A 84 -4.34 -1.10 -1.23
C LYS A 84 -4.04 -2.58 -1.06
N VAL A 85 -3.22 -2.92 -0.07
CA VAL A 85 -2.73 -4.28 0.13
C VAL A 85 -3.47 -4.92 1.30
N TYR A 86 -4.16 -6.02 1.04
CA TYR A 86 -4.83 -6.83 2.05
C TYR A 86 -4.02 -8.09 2.35
N VAL A 87 -3.76 -8.34 3.62
CA VAL A 87 -3.11 -9.54 4.13
C VAL A 87 -3.97 -10.13 5.24
N ASP A 88 -4.35 -11.40 5.12
CA ASP A 88 -5.24 -12.07 6.08
C ASP A 88 -6.54 -11.26 6.36
N GLY A 89 -7.08 -10.61 5.33
CA GLY A 89 -8.28 -9.75 5.43
C GLY A 89 -8.05 -8.37 6.07
N ARG A 90 -6.80 -8.00 6.37
CA ARG A 90 -6.42 -6.72 6.99
C ARG A 90 -5.77 -5.80 5.98
N ASP A 91 -6.16 -4.53 6.01
CA ASP A 91 -5.52 -3.46 5.25
C ASP A 91 -4.13 -3.15 5.82
N ALA A 92 -3.09 -3.59 5.11
CA ALA A 92 -1.71 -3.38 5.52
C ALA A 92 -1.33 -1.89 5.52
N ASN A 93 -1.90 -1.10 4.61
CA ASN A 93 -1.63 0.32 4.49
C ASN A 93 -2.12 1.06 5.74
N LEU A 94 -3.36 0.80 6.16
CA LEU A 94 -3.92 1.35 7.40
C LEU A 94 -3.13 0.90 8.64
N VAL A 95 -2.70 -0.36 8.68
CA VAL A 95 -1.89 -0.90 9.78
C VAL A 95 -0.53 -0.18 9.89
N MET A 96 0.10 0.21 8.77
CA MET A 96 1.33 1.02 8.79
C MET A 96 1.10 2.40 9.42
N VAL A 97 -0.01 3.07 9.09
CA VAL A 97 -0.37 4.38 9.64
C VAL A 97 -0.69 4.27 11.13
N ALA A 98 -1.53 3.30 11.51
CA ALA A 98 -1.90 3.07 12.92
C ALA A 98 -0.69 2.69 13.81
N ALA A 99 0.37 2.14 13.22
CA ALA A 99 1.62 1.83 13.93
C ALA A 99 2.56 3.06 14.07
N GLY A 100 2.21 4.21 13.50
CA GLY A 100 3.07 5.40 13.46
C GLY A 100 4.32 5.21 12.59
N LEU A 101 4.27 4.28 11.63
CA LEU A 101 5.41 3.92 10.76
C LEU A 101 5.21 4.37 9.31
N ALA A 102 4.08 5.03 9.02
CA ALA A 102 3.81 5.78 7.81
C ALA A 102 2.85 6.95 8.14
N TRP A 103 2.84 7.97 7.29
CA TRP A 103 1.93 9.10 7.36
C TRP A 103 0.78 8.94 6.39
N HIS A 104 -0.39 9.53 6.70
CA HIS A 104 -1.49 9.62 5.76
C HIS A 104 -1.13 10.64 4.67
N TYR A 105 -1.01 10.20 3.42
CA TYR A 105 -0.55 11.06 2.36
C TYR A 105 -1.68 11.95 1.81
N LYS A 106 -1.90 13.08 2.47
CA LYS A 106 -3.04 14.00 2.24
C LYS A 106 -3.14 14.54 0.81
N GLU A 107 -2.02 14.62 0.10
CA GLU A 107 -1.96 15.10 -1.30
C GLU A 107 -2.73 14.20 -2.27
N TYR A 108 -2.82 12.89 -1.98
CA TYR A 108 -3.56 11.91 -2.79
C TYR A 108 -4.82 11.38 -2.08
N ALA A 109 -5.23 12.00 -0.98
CA ALA A 109 -6.43 11.60 -0.25
C ALA A 109 -7.71 11.66 -1.11
N SER A 110 -7.73 12.51 -2.14
CA SER A 110 -8.82 12.62 -3.13
C SER A 110 -9.05 11.32 -3.93
N GLU A 111 -8.03 10.48 -4.04
CA GLU A 111 -8.08 9.19 -4.75
C GLU A 111 -8.53 8.04 -3.84
N GLN A 112 -8.60 8.26 -2.53
CA GLN A 112 -9.18 7.32 -1.59
C GLN A 112 -10.70 7.50 -1.51
N SER A 113 -11.40 6.41 -1.18
CA SER A 113 -12.80 6.48 -0.77
C SER A 113 -12.95 7.43 0.43
N ALA A 114 -14.13 8.06 0.56
CA ALA A 114 -14.39 8.97 1.68
C ALA A 114 -14.21 8.27 3.04
N SER A 115 -14.61 6.99 3.13
CA SER A 115 -14.44 6.15 4.32
C SER A 115 -12.97 5.90 4.62
N ASP A 116 -12.17 5.47 3.64
CA ASP A 116 -10.73 5.21 3.85
C ASP A 116 -9.99 6.48 4.26
N ARG A 117 -10.34 7.63 3.67
CA ARG A 117 -9.74 8.92 4.03
C ARG A 117 -9.94 9.24 5.52
N LEU A 118 -11.15 9.00 6.04
CA LEU A 118 -11.47 9.23 7.45
C LEU A 118 -10.74 8.21 8.35
N LEU A 119 -10.70 6.94 7.94
CA LEU A 119 -10.01 5.89 8.70
C LEU A 119 -8.51 6.15 8.82
N TYR A 120 -7.86 6.52 7.71
CA TYR A 120 -6.41 6.78 7.70
C TYR A 120 -6.07 8.05 8.47
N ALA A 121 -6.89 9.10 8.36
CA ALA A 121 -6.71 10.32 9.12
C ALA A 121 -6.84 10.07 10.64
N SER A 122 -7.88 9.34 11.05
CA SER A 122 -8.08 8.96 12.46
C SER A 122 -6.92 8.12 12.98
N ALA A 123 -6.46 7.13 12.20
CA ALA A 123 -5.34 6.28 12.59
C ALA A 123 -4.01 7.08 12.72
N GLU A 124 -3.80 8.08 11.86
CA GLU A 124 -2.64 8.97 11.98
C GLU A 124 -2.72 9.83 13.24
N ASP A 125 -3.90 10.38 13.56
CA ASP A 125 -4.10 11.22 14.75
C ASP A 125 -3.93 10.40 16.05
N ASP A 126 -4.39 9.15 16.08
CA ASP A 126 -4.25 8.24 17.23
C ASP A 126 -2.82 7.74 17.46
N ALA A 127 -1.98 7.74 16.42
CA ALA A 127 -0.59 7.27 16.47
C ALA A 127 0.42 8.34 16.93
N ARG A 128 -0.02 9.59 17.13
CA ARG A 128 0.79 10.74 17.57
C ARG A 128 0.87 10.86 19.08
#